data_AF-A0A0S1MKC5-F1
#
_entry.id   AF-A0A0S1MKC5-F1
#
_cell.length_a   1.000
_cell.length_b   1.000
_cell.length_c   1.000
_cell.angle_alpha   90.00
_cell.angle_beta   90.00
_cell.angle_gamma   90.00
#
_symmetry.space_group_name_H-M   'P 1'
#
loop_
_entity.id
_entity.type
_entity.pdbx_description
1 polymer ?
#
loop_
_entity_poly.entity_id
_entity_poly.type
_entity_poly.pdbx_seq_one_letter_code
_entity_poly.pdbx_strand_id
1 'polypeptide(L)'
;MQTKILLALCLVAISQVNAHGAITAVQGSNGMTGEAFGVDQSTPHDGTKRNPFQTDSSIIRDREIASGKSSACGRTLAGGNNEIGAAMSKAESAGIPSVSSDGKVQMTLHQVNGDGKQLNL
;
A
#
# COMPACT_ATOMS: atom_id res chain seq x y z
N MET A 1 19.63 -26.56 -27.55
CA MET A 1 18.81 -25.31 -27.54
C MET A 1 17.75 -25.33 -26.43
N GLN A 2 17.03 -26.44 -26.23
CA GLN A 2 15.99 -26.58 -25.19
C GLN A 2 16.48 -26.37 -23.75
N THR A 3 17.66 -26.86 -23.37
CA THR A 3 18.19 -26.73 -21.99
C THR A 3 18.47 -25.28 -21.58
N LYS A 4 18.88 -24.43 -22.55
CA LYS A 4 19.12 -23.00 -22.32
C LYS A 4 17.80 -22.23 -22.14
N ILE A 5 16.75 -22.62 -22.88
CA ILE A 5 15.41 -22.04 -22.76
C ILE A 5 14.78 -22.42 -21.43
N LEU A 6 14.93 -23.68 -20.99
CA LEU A 6 14.42 -24.14 -19.69
C LEU A 6 15.12 -23.42 -18.52
N LEU A 7 16.44 -23.26 -18.61
CA LEU A 7 17.21 -22.51 -17.60
C LEU A 7 16.83 -21.02 -17.57
N ALA A 8 16.61 -20.40 -18.73
CA ALA A 8 16.14 -19.02 -18.83
C ALA A 8 14.73 -18.83 -18.23
N LEU A 9 13.79 -19.77 -18.47
CA LEU A 9 12.46 -19.77 -17.84
C LEU A 9 12.53 -19.92 -16.32
N CYS A 10 13.41 -20.78 -15.80
CA CYS A 10 13.64 -20.90 -14.36
C CYS A 10 14.19 -19.62 -13.73
N LEU A 11 15.12 -18.92 -14.39
CA LEU A 11 15.69 -17.66 -13.89
C LEU A 11 14.66 -16.52 -13.84
N VAL A 12 13.75 -16.45 -14.83
CA VAL A 12 12.65 -15.43 -14.87
C VAL A 12 11.56 -15.73 -13.83
N ALA A 13 11.35 -16.99 -13.46
CA ALA A 13 10.39 -17.37 -12.41
C ALA A 13 10.85 -16.95 -11.01
N ILE A 14 12.17 -16.88 -10.76
CA ILE A 14 12.74 -16.52 -9.44
C ILE A 14 12.66 -15.01 -9.16
N SER A 15 12.53 -14.17 -10.19
CA SER A 15 12.49 -12.70 -10.04
C SER A 15 11.11 -12.12 -9.76
N GLN A 16 10.09 -12.93 -9.46
CA GLN A 16 8.74 -12.46 -9.12
C GLN A 16 8.67 -11.98 -7.67
N VAL A 17 9.40 -10.90 -7.40
CA VAL A 17 9.48 -10.23 -6.12
C VAL A 17 8.30 -9.26 -5.99
N ASN A 18 7.31 -9.58 -5.15
CA ASN A 18 6.18 -8.70 -4.84
C ASN A 18 6.38 -8.04 -3.48
N ALA A 19 7.07 -6.90 -3.44
CA ALA A 19 7.09 -6.06 -2.26
C ALA A 19 5.76 -5.30 -2.12
N HIS A 20 5.27 -5.14 -0.89
CA HIS A 20 4.08 -4.36 -0.58
C HIS A 20 4.36 -3.43 0.61
N GLY A 21 3.67 -2.30 0.63
CA GLY A 21 3.76 -1.30 1.69
C GLY A 21 2.44 -0.57 1.84
N ALA A 22 1.95 -0.47 3.07
CA ALA A 22 0.79 0.34 3.43
C ALA A 22 1.06 1.12 4.72
N ILE A 23 0.88 2.44 4.68
CA ILE A 23 0.96 3.28 5.87
C ILE A 23 -0.39 3.19 6.59
N THR A 24 -0.42 2.47 7.70
CA THR A 24 -1.65 2.17 8.45
C THR A 24 -1.95 3.20 9.53
N ALA A 25 -0.94 3.98 9.94
CA ALA A 25 -1.12 5.08 10.87
C ALA A 25 -0.10 6.19 10.63
N VAL A 26 -0.52 7.44 10.84
CA VAL A 26 0.33 8.62 10.92
C VAL A 26 -0.10 9.39 12.17
N GLN A 27 0.82 9.52 13.13
CA GLN A 27 0.55 10.17 14.41
C GLN A 27 0.87 11.67 14.30
N GLY A 28 -0.14 12.50 14.54
CA GLY A 28 -0.04 13.96 14.53
C GLY A 28 0.32 14.54 15.90
N SER A 29 1.01 15.69 15.88
CA SER A 29 1.33 16.46 17.09
C SER A 29 0.10 17.04 17.79
N ASN A 30 -1.01 17.16 17.07
CA ASN A 30 -2.34 17.55 17.58
C ASN A 30 -3.12 16.38 18.22
N GLY A 31 -2.51 15.21 18.44
CA GLY A 31 -3.17 14.05 19.03
C GLY A 31 -4.06 13.26 18.06
N MET A 32 -4.14 13.67 16.79
CA MET A 32 -4.91 12.98 15.76
C MET A 32 -4.08 11.87 15.11
N THR A 33 -4.74 10.76 14.76
CA THR A 33 -4.14 9.67 13.98
C THR A 33 -4.84 9.59 12.64
N GLY A 34 -4.08 9.62 11.55
CA GLY A 34 -4.58 9.43 10.19
C GLY A 34 -4.08 8.12 9.60
N GLU A 35 -4.64 7.72 8.47
CA GLU A 35 -4.25 6.54 7.70
C GLU A 35 -4.09 6.92 6.22
N ALA A 36 -3.36 6.12 5.44
CA ALA A 36 -3.27 6.38 4.00
C ALA A 36 -4.63 6.14 3.32
N PHE A 37 -4.91 6.91 2.25
CA PHE A 37 -6.15 6.72 1.50
C PHE A 37 -6.22 5.34 0.84
N GLY A 38 -7.37 4.70 0.99
CA GLY A 38 -7.61 3.32 0.53
C GLY A 38 -7.31 2.24 1.56
N VAL A 39 -6.63 2.57 2.67
CA VAL A 39 -6.43 1.66 3.81
C VAL A 39 -7.78 1.29 4.42
N ASP A 40 -7.93 0.01 4.77
CA ASP A 40 -9.13 -0.53 5.39
C ASP A 40 -8.73 -1.18 6.71
N GLN A 41 -9.23 -0.64 7.82
CA GLN A 41 -8.93 -1.13 9.17
C GLN A 41 -9.38 -2.57 9.43
N SER A 42 -10.22 -3.14 8.58
CA SER A 42 -10.60 -4.55 8.61
C SER A 42 -9.58 -5.47 7.93
N THR A 43 -8.60 -4.92 7.20
CA THR A 43 -7.51 -5.69 6.59
C THR A 43 -6.56 -6.19 7.67
N PRO A 44 -6.39 -7.52 7.84
CA PRO A 44 -5.44 -8.04 8.80
C PRO A 44 -4.01 -7.82 8.30
N HIS A 45 -3.15 -7.16 9.07
CA HIS A 45 -1.75 -6.85 8.68
C HIS A 45 -0.73 -7.79 9.36
N ASP A 46 -1.12 -9.04 9.58
CA ASP A 46 -0.37 -10.08 10.30
C ASP A 46 0.12 -11.23 9.40
N GLY A 47 0.05 -11.05 8.07
CA GLY A 47 0.50 -12.05 7.11
C GLY A 47 1.11 -11.47 5.83
N THR A 48 1.77 -12.33 5.07
CA THR A 48 2.57 -11.92 3.89
C THR A 48 1.93 -12.23 2.54
N LYS A 49 0.75 -12.84 2.52
CA LYS A 49 0.02 -13.12 1.29
C LYS A 49 -0.81 -11.91 0.86
N ARG A 50 -0.96 -11.73 -0.45
CA ARG A 50 -1.78 -10.65 -1.03
C ARG A 50 -3.22 -10.60 -0.48
N ASN A 51 -3.86 -11.75 -0.29
CA ASN A 51 -5.21 -11.87 0.25
C ASN A 51 -5.16 -12.74 1.52
N PRO A 52 -5.71 -12.28 2.66
CA PRO A 52 -6.33 -10.98 2.90
C PRO A 52 -5.37 -9.84 3.24
N PHE A 53 -4.08 -10.11 3.46
CA PHE A 53 -3.27 -9.22 4.31
C PHE A 53 -2.79 -7.90 3.67
N GLN A 54 -2.97 -7.74 2.36
CA GLN A 54 -2.46 -6.59 1.59
C GLN A 54 -3.51 -6.06 0.60
N THR A 55 -4.80 -6.31 0.85
CA THR A 55 -5.87 -5.97 -0.10
C THR A 55 -6.16 -4.47 -0.17
N ASP A 56 -5.72 -3.71 0.82
CA ASP A 56 -5.91 -2.26 0.97
C ASP A 56 -4.65 -1.45 0.60
N SER A 57 -3.58 -2.12 0.16
CA SER A 57 -2.40 -1.43 -0.38
C SER A 57 -2.75 -0.82 -1.74
N SER A 58 -2.41 0.46 -1.92
CA SER A 58 -2.66 1.18 -3.17
C SER A 58 -1.82 0.65 -4.32
N ILE A 59 -2.48 0.31 -5.41
CA ILE A 59 -1.89 -0.13 -6.68
C ILE A 59 -1.99 1.03 -7.66
N ILE A 60 -0.84 1.54 -8.08
CA ILE A 60 -0.72 2.61 -9.08
C ILE A 60 -0.04 2.02 -10.31
N ARG A 61 -0.71 2.09 -11.47
CA ARG A 61 -0.20 1.54 -12.72
C ARG A 61 -0.63 2.41 -13.89
N ASP A 62 0.31 2.82 -14.73
CA ASP A 62 0.05 3.67 -15.91
C ASP A 62 -1.04 3.09 -16.81
N ARG A 63 -1.05 1.76 -17.02
CA ARG A 63 -2.09 1.09 -17.81
C ARG A 63 -3.49 1.19 -17.19
N GLU A 64 -3.60 1.22 -15.86
CA GLU A 64 -4.89 1.35 -15.18
C GLU A 64 -5.34 2.83 -15.13
N ILE A 65 -4.40 3.77 -15.10
CA ILE A 65 -4.65 5.21 -15.25
C ILE A 65 -5.13 5.52 -16.68
N ALA A 66 -4.39 5.05 -17.69
CA ALA A 66 -4.72 5.26 -19.10
C ALA A 66 -6.06 4.63 -19.50
N SER A 67 -6.46 3.52 -18.87
CA SER A 67 -7.75 2.88 -19.14
C SER A 67 -8.90 3.45 -18.31
N GLY A 68 -8.67 4.44 -17.45
CA GLY A 68 -9.68 4.99 -16.53
C GLY A 68 -10.12 4.04 -15.41
N LYS A 69 -9.39 2.93 -15.19
CA LYS A 69 -9.68 1.97 -14.11
C LYS A 69 -9.27 2.51 -12.74
N SER A 70 -8.30 3.43 -12.72
CA SER A 70 -7.81 4.07 -11.51
C SER A 70 -7.38 5.51 -11.80
N SER A 71 -7.44 6.37 -10.79
CA SER A 71 -6.86 7.71 -10.81
C SER A 71 -5.34 7.68 -10.59
N ALA A 72 -4.69 8.84 -10.64
CA ALA A 72 -3.28 8.97 -10.29
C ALA A 72 -2.96 8.52 -8.85
N CYS A 73 -3.95 8.52 -7.95
CA CYS A 73 -3.80 8.10 -6.56
C CYS A 73 -4.05 6.60 -6.36
N GLY A 74 -4.22 5.84 -7.44
CA GLY A 74 -4.29 4.40 -7.39
C GLY A 74 -5.64 3.85 -6.97
N ARG A 75 -5.64 2.55 -6.73
CA ARG A 75 -6.80 1.77 -6.31
C ARG A 75 -6.35 0.63 -5.40
N THR A 76 -7.23 0.11 -4.57
CA THR A 76 -6.95 -1.09 -3.77
C THR A 76 -7.67 -2.31 -4.35
N LEU A 77 -7.34 -3.50 -3.85
CA LEU A 77 -8.07 -4.73 -4.21
C LEU A 77 -9.42 -4.80 -3.49
N ALA A 78 -9.47 -4.33 -2.24
CA ALA A 78 -10.67 -4.32 -1.41
C ALA A 78 -11.64 -3.18 -1.80
N GLY A 79 -11.12 -1.96 -1.96
CA GLY A 79 -11.94 -0.74 -2.11
C GLY A 79 -12.09 -0.23 -3.54
N GLY A 80 -11.38 -0.77 -4.52
CA GLY A 80 -11.39 -0.23 -5.88
C GLY A 80 -10.66 1.12 -5.95
N ASN A 81 -11.09 2.01 -6.86
CA ASN A 81 -10.41 3.29 -7.08
C ASN A 81 -10.41 4.15 -5.81
N ASN A 82 -9.26 4.79 -5.52
CA ASN A 82 -9.16 5.68 -4.37
C ASN A 82 -9.85 7.01 -4.69
N GLU A 83 -11.02 7.23 -4.07
CA GLU A 83 -11.82 8.45 -4.22
C GLU A 83 -11.31 9.56 -3.29
N ILE A 84 -10.30 10.31 -3.77
CA ILE A 84 -9.55 11.28 -2.95
C ILE A 84 -10.42 12.39 -2.39
N GLY A 85 -11.39 12.90 -3.14
CA GLY A 85 -12.30 13.93 -2.65
C GLY A 85 -13.12 13.46 -1.45
N ALA A 86 -13.64 12.24 -1.52
CA ALA A 86 -14.39 11.64 -0.42
C ALA A 86 -13.47 11.31 0.78
N ALA A 87 -12.29 10.77 0.51
CA ALA A 87 -11.32 10.44 1.55
C ALA A 87 -10.80 11.69 2.29
N MET A 88 -10.52 12.78 1.57
CA MET A 88 -10.12 14.05 2.14
C MET A 88 -11.25 14.67 2.96
N SER A 89 -12.49 14.70 2.44
CA SER A 89 -13.65 15.24 3.18
C SER A 89 -13.91 14.47 4.48
N LYS A 90 -13.75 13.13 4.45
CA LYS A 90 -13.81 12.29 5.66
C LYS A 90 -12.68 12.64 6.64
N ALA A 91 -11.45 12.80 6.14
CA ALA A 91 -10.30 13.14 6.97
C ALA A 91 -10.42 14.54 7.59
N GLU A 92 -10.92 15.54 6.86
CA GLU A 92 -11.20 16.88 7.37
C GLU A 92 -12.25 16.85 8.49
N SER A 93 -13.31 16.06 8.30
CA SER A 93 -14.38 15.89 9.30
C SER A 93 -13.91 15.17 10.56
N ALA A 94 -13.02 14.18 10.41
CA ALA A 94 -12.43 13.44 11.52
C ALA A 94 -11.28 14.20 12.21
N GLY A 95 -10.61 15.09 11.48
CA GLY A 95 -9.41 15.84 11.86
C GLY A 95 -8.12 15.24 11.29
N ILE A 96 -7.26 16.12 10.77
CA ILE A 96 -6.03 15.74 10.04
C ILE A 96 -4.81 15.82 10.99
N PRO A 97 -3.92 14.80 10.99
CA PRO A 97 -2.67 14.85 11.73
C PRO A 97 -1.81 16.07 11.38
N SER A 98 -1.38 16.83 12.38
CA SER A 98 -0.42 17.92 12.18
C SER A 98 1.03 17.44 12.30
N VAL A 99 1.92 18.06 11.52
CA VAL A 99 3.36 17.82 11.62
C VAL A 99 3.90 18.37 12.95
N SER A 100 4.89 17.70 13.52
CA SER A 100 5.58 18.17 14.73
C SER A 100 6.41 19.44 14.46
N SER A 101 6.63 20.27 15.48
CA SER A 101 7.46 21.47 15.38
C SER A 101 8.93 21.18 15.03
N ASP A 102 9.40 19.96 15.30
CA ASP A 102 10.72 19.47 14.88
C ASP A 102 10.74 18.90 13.44
N GLY A 103 9.61 18.98 12.73
CA GLY A 103 9.46 18.52 11.35
C GLY A 103 9.39 17.01 11.18
N LYS A 104 9.36 16.23 12.27
CA LYS A 104 9.26 14.77 12.18
C LYS A 104 7.82 14.30 12.02
N VAL A 105 7.68 13.17 11.34
CA VAL A 105 6.42 12.44 11.17
C VAL A 105 6.63 11.04 11.73
N GLN A 106 5.75 10.62 12.64
CA GLN A 106 5.70 9.26 13.13
C GLN A 106 4.62 8.49 12.40
N MET A 107 4.97 7.33 11.84
CA MET A 107 4.07 6.51 11.04
C MET A 107 4.26 5.03 11.33
N THR A 108 3.20 4.26 11.14
CA THR A 108 3.21 2.80 11.15
C THR A 108 3.12 2.31 9.72
N LEU A 109 4.05 1.44 9.33
CA LEU A 109 4.13 0.86 7.99
C LEU A 109 3.98 -0.66 8.10
N HIS A 110 2.97 -1.22 7.44
CA HIS A 110 2.95 -2.65 7.13
C HIS A 110 3.76 -2.86 5.84
N GLN A 111 4.88 -3.59 5.93
CA GLN A 111 5.76 -3.83 4.80
C GLN A 111 6.03 -5.33 4.62
N VAL A 112 5.89 -5.80 3.38
CA VAL A 112 6.35 -7.11 2.95
C VAL A 112 7.48 -6.91 1.96
N ASN A 113 8.64 -7.48 2.29
CA ASN A 113 9.88 -7.35 1.54
C ASN A 113 9.87 -8.20 0.28
N GLY A 114 10.90 -7.97 -0.54
CA GLY A 114 11.00 -8.66 -1.80
C GLY A 114 11.25 -10.17 -1.71
N ASP A 115 11.77 -10.63 -0.58
CA ASP A 115 11.92 -12.04 -0.23
C ASP A 115 10.64 -12.67 0.37
N GLY A 116 9.54 -11.91 0.43
CA GLY A 116 8.25 -12.33 0.96
C GLY A 116 8.15 -12.32 2.49
N LYS A 117 9.17 -11.82 3.20
CA LYS A 117 9.12 -11.67 4.66
C LYS A 117 8.50 -10.33 5.05
N GLN A 118 7.68 -10.33 6.10
CA GLN A 118 7.18 -9.10 6.70
C GLN A 118 8.28 -8.44 7.54
N LEU A 119 8.36 -7.11 7.47
CA LEU A 119 9.18 -6.32 8.37
C LEU A 119 8.39 -6.07 9.66
N ASN A 120 8.86 -6.62 10.78
CA ASN A 120 8.35 -6.28 12.11
C ASN A 120 9.32 -5.26 12.73
N LEU A 121 9.00 -3.98 12.61
CA LEU A 121 9.65 -2.88 13.33
C LEU A 121 8.96 -2.62 14.67
#